data_AF-A0A3E5EWU0-F1
#
_entry.id   AF-A0A3E5EWU0-F1
#
_cell.length_a   1.000
_cell.length_b   1.000
_cell.length_c   1.000
_cell.angle_alpha   90.00
_cell.angle_beta   90.00
_cell.angle_gamma   90.00
#
_symmetry.space_group_name_H-M   'P 1'
#
loop_
_entity.id
_entity.type
_entity.pdbx_description
1 polymer ?
#
loop_
_entity_poly.entity_id
_entity_poly.type
_entity_poly.pdbx_seq_one_letter_code
_entity_poly.pdbx_strand_id
1 'polypeptide(L)'
;MPVTAYPEEAQLLKEKSGSFHSVSHYILSAVQEFSNVDVKERIELIRELGEFYRKNQNELSWAGGNLNQVVKRANELVVAWLLAPSYSQEIVLPTIRETQETMNRIKRDLELITLKCIKNKTLK
;
A
#
# COMPACT_ATOMS: atom_id res chain seq x y z
N MET A 1 32.21 0.76 23.69
CA MET A 1 32.76 1.76 22.75
C MET A 1 32.77 3.09 23.47
N PRO A 2 33.91 3.80 23.60
CA PRO A 2 33.94 5.10 24.25
C PRO A 2 33.21 6.13 23.36
N VAL A 3 32.30 6.90 23.96
CA VAL A 3 31.60 8.00 23.27
C VAL A 3 32.42 9.27 23.53
N THR A 4 32.98 9.84 22.47
CA THR A 4 33.66 11.14 22.51
C THR A 4 32.66 12.23 22.15
N ALA A 5 32.44 13.18 23.04
CA ALA A 5 31.58 14.34 22.85
C ALA A 5 32.35 15.62 23.16
N TYR A 6 32.01 16.72 22.49
CA TYR A 6 32.60 18.02 22.82
C TYR A 6 32.19 18.46 24.24
N PRO A 7 32.98 19.30 24.94
CA PRO A 7 32.72 19.64 26.35
C PRO A 7 31.32 20.22 26.60
N GLU A 8 30.84 21.01 25.65
CA GLU A 8 29.49 21.60 25.62
C GLU A 8 28.39 20.55 25.43
N GLU A 9 28.60 19.58 24.53
CA GLU A 9 27.69 18.46 24.33
C GLU A 9 27.66 17.52 25.55
N ALA A 10 28.80 17.32 26.22
CA ALA A 10 28.90 16.50 27.42
C ALA A 10 28.12 17.11 28.61
N GLN A 11 28.15 18.45 28.75
CA GLN A 11 27.33 19.16 29.73
C GLN A 11 25.84 19.03 29.39
N LEU A 12 25.48 19.24 28.13
CA LEU A 12 24.10 19.12 27.67
C LEU A 12 23.55 17.70 27.88
N LEU A 13 24.35 16.66 27.60
CA LEU A 13 23.98 15.26 27.84
C LEU A 13 23.78 14.98 29.32
N LYS A 14 24.63 15.55 30.18
CA LYS A 14 24.51 15.39 31.64
C LYS A 14 23.24 16.07 32.18
N GLU A 15 22.95 17.27 31.71
CA GLU A 15 21.75 18.03 32.07
C GLU A 15 20.46 17.32 31.61
N LYS A 16 20.42 16.87 30.34
CA LYS A 16 19.29 16.11 29.79
C LYS A 16 19.11 14.72 30.41
N SER A 17 20.19 14.10 30.89
CA SER A 17 20.13 12.80 31.57
C SER A 17 19.58 12.86 33.00
N GLY A 18 19.29 14.04 33.56
CA GLY A 18 18.88 14.20 34.95
C GLY A 18 17.63 13.40 35.36
N SER A 19 16.78 13.05 34.39
CA SER A 19 15.60 12.20 34.58
C SER A 19 15.89 10.70 34.45
N PHE A 20 17.13 10.32 34.15
CA PHE A 20 17.58 8.94 33.92
C PHE A 20 18.63 8.53 34.95
N HIS A 21 18.80 7.22 35.15
CA HIS A 21 19.73 6.68 36.15
C HIS A 21 21.21 7.01 35.86
N SER A 22 21.57 7.21 34.59
CA SER A 22 22.90 7.65 34.18
C SER A 22 22.90 8.21 32.76
N VAL A 23 23.94 8.97 32.40
CA VAL A 23 24.19 9.42 31.02
C VAL A 23 24.27 8.23 30.06
N SER A 24 24.90 7.13 30.48
CA SER A 24 24.98 5.90 29.69
C SER A 24 23.61 5.27 29.47
N HIS A 25 22.75 5.24 30.50
CA HIS A 25 21.38 4.75 30.36
C HIS A 25 20.57 5.64 29.41
N TYR A 26 20.70 6.97 29.53
CA TYR A 26 20.05 7.91 28.62
C TYR A 26 20.49 7.72 27.16
N ILE A 27 21.80 7.60 26.89
CA ILE A 27 22.33 7.35 25.54
C ILE A 27 21.86 6.00 25.02
N LEU A 28 21.86 4.94 25.85
CA LEU A 28 21.43 3.61 25.43
C LEU A 28 19.93 3.60 25.11
N SER A 29 19.10 4.22 25.94
CA SER A 29 17.66 4.37 25.69
C SER A 29 17.40 5.17 24.42
N ALA A 30 18.11 6.27 24.19
CA ALA A 30 18.00 7.05 22.96
C ALA A 30 18.48 6.25 21.73
N VAL A 31 19.58 5.51 21.82
CA VAL A 31 20.06 4.67 20.70
C VAL A 31 19.09 3.53 20.41
N GLN A 32 18.46 2.94 21.43
CA GLN A 32 17.42 1.92 21.26
C GLN A 32 16.16 2.53 20.61
N GLU A 33 15.73 3.69 21.08
CA GLU A 33 14.55 4.41 20.60
C GLU A 33 14.73 4.97 19.18
N PHE A 34 15.94 5.42 18.83
CA PHE A 34 16.29 6.03 17.55
C PHE A 34 17.17 5.13 16.67
N SER A 35 17.24 3.82 16.94
CA SER A 35 17.96 2.89 16.06
C SER A 35 17.31 2.92 14.68
N ASN A 36 18.01 3.52 13.71
CA ASN A 36 17.56 3.75 12.33
C ASN A 36 17.12 2.50 11.54
N VAL A 37 17.20 1.31 12.14
CA VAL A 37 16.73 0.03 11.57
C VAL A 37 15.22 0.10 11.33
N ASP A 38 14.44 0.57 12.31
CA ASP A 38 12.98 0.69 12.20
C ASP A 38 12.57 1.72 11.12
N VAL A 39 13.31 2.83 10.98
CA VAL A 39 13.05 3.83 9.95
C VAL A 39 13.37 3.29 8.55
N LYS A 40 14.49 2.58 8.38
CA LYS A 40 14.88 2.01 7.09
C LYS A 40 13.94 0.88 6.66
N GLU A 41 13.57 -0.01 7.57
CA GLU A 41 12.57 -1.07 7.31
C GLU A 41 11.21 -0.46 6.96
N ARG A 42 10.78 0.60 7.63
CA ARG A 42 9.53 1.30 7.29
C ARG A 42 9.56 1.93 5.91
N ILE A 43 10.66 2.57 5.52
CA ILE A 43 10.82 3.16 4.17
C ILE A 43 10.73 2.05 3.11
N GLU A 44 11.37 0.91 3.37
CA GLU A 44 11.34 -0.23 2.47
C GLU A 44 9.93 -0.83 2.33
N LEU A 45 9.21 -1.00 3.44
CA LEU A 45 7.82 -1.46 3.43
C LEU A 45 6.90 -0.49 2.66
N ILE A 46 7.14 0.82 2.74
CA ILE A 46 6.39 1.81 1.95
C ILE A 46 6.69 1.65 0.46
N ARG A 47 7.96 1.39 0.10
CA ARG A 47 8.38 1.15 -1.28
C ARG A 47 7.72 -0.10 -1.85
N GLU A 48 7.81 -1.22 -1.12
CA GLU A 48 7.18 -2.50 -1.49
C GLU A 48 5.66 -2.36 -1.65
N LEU A 49 5.00 -1.65 -0.73
CA LEU A 49 3.57 -1.37 -0.83
C LEU A 49 3.23 -0.54 -2.07
N GLY A 50 4.05 0.46 -2.40
CA GLY A 50 3.88 1.29 -3.59
C GLY A 50 4.05 0.50 -4.90
N GLU A 51 5.02 -0.42 -4.94
CA GLU A 51 5.25 -1.32 -6.07
C GLU A 51 4.10 -2.33 -6.22
N PHE A 52 3.67 -2.93 -5.11
CA PHE A 52 2.52 -3.83 -5.06
C PHE A 52 1.27 -3.14 -5.60
N TYR A 53 0.96 -1.93 -5.13
CA TYR A 53 -0.21 -1.18 -5.58
C TYR A 53 -0.16 -0.90 -7.08
N ARG A 54 0.98 -0.42 -7.58
CA ARG A 54 1.18 -0.13 -9.01
C ARG A 54 0.99 -1.37 -9.88
N LYS A 55 1.54 -2.51 -9.45
CA LYS A 55 1.39 -3.79 -10.15
C LYS A 55 -0.09 -4.21 -10.21
N ASN A 56 -0.77 -4.22 -9.07
CA ASN A 56 -2.19 -4.60 -9.01
C ASN A 56 -3.08 -3.64 -9.83
N GLN A 57 -2.81 -2.33 -9.79
CA GLN A 57 -3.54 -1.37 -10.61
C GLN A 57 -3.35 -1.64 -12.11
N ASN A 58 -2.14 -1.96 -12.55
CA ASN A 58 -1.85 -2.28 -13.96
C ASN A 58 -2.56 -3.58 -14.39
N GLU A 59 -2.51 -4.63 -13.56
CA GLU A 59 -3.18 -5.89 -13.83
C GLU A 59 -4.71 -5.73 -13.91
N LEU A 60 -5.30 -4.96 -12.98
CA LEU A 60 -6.73 -4.64 -13.02
C LEU A 60 -7.10 -3.81 -14.27
N SER A 61 -6.27 -2.86 -14.66
CA SER A 61 -6.48 -2.09 -15.90
C SER A 61 -6.47 -2.99 -17.13
N TRP A 62 -5.50 -3.91 -17.20
CA TRP A 62 -5.40 -4.89 -18.29
C TRP A 62 -6.60 -5.84 -18.32
N ALA A 63 -7.02 -6.37 -17.17
CA ALA A 63 -8.22 -7.20 -17.06
C ALA A 63 -9.48 -6.45 -17.53
N GLY A 64 -9.61 -5.17 -17.20
CA GLY A 64 -10.73 -4.34 -17.65
C GLY A 64 -10.71 -4.10 -19.16
N GLY A 65 -9.52 -3.90 -19.73
CA GLY A 65 -9.33 -3.82 -21.19
C GLY A 65 -9.77 -5.10 -21.90
N ASN A 66 -9.40 -6.27 -21.35
CA ASN A 66 -9.82 -7.57 -21.89
C ASN A 66 -11.33 -7.76 -21.79
N LEU A 67 -11.93 -7.42 -20.65
CA LEU A 67 -13.38 -7.52 -20.44
C LEU A 67 -14.14 -6.67 -21.47
N ASN A 68 -13.68 -5.45 -21.73
CA ASN A 68 -14.28 -4.57 -22.73
C ASN A 68 -14.20 -5.16 -24.15
N GLN A 69 -13.11 -5.85 -24.48
CA GLN A 69 -13.00 -6.56 -25.76
C GLN A 69 -13.98 -7.73 -25.86
N VAL A 70 -14.13 -8.51 -24.79
CA VAL A 70 -15.12 -9.60 -24.74
C VAL A 70 -16.53 -9.07 -24.95
N VAL A 71 -16.90 -7.96 -24.29
CA VAL A 71 -18.20 -7.29 -24.49
C VAL A 71 -18.39 -6.89 -25.95
N LYS A 72 -17.39 -6.24 -26.56
CA LYS A 72 -17.47 -5.80 -27.97
C LYS A 72 -17.65 -6.99 -28.91
N ARG A 73 -16.86 -8.05 -28.74
CA ARG A 73 -16.97 -9.28 -29.53
C ARG A 73 -18.33 -9.95 -29.37
N ALA A 74 -18.84 -10.03 -28.14
CA ALA A 74 -20.18 -10.58 -27.91
C ALA A 74 -21.25 -9.77 -28.65
N ASN A 75 -21.16 -8.43 -28.62
CA ASN A 75 -22.08 -7.56 -29.34
C ASN A 75 -21.98 -7.74 -30.87
N GLU A 76 -20.77 -7.82 -31.42
CA GLU A 76 -20.56 -8.09 -32.85
C GLU A 76 -21.20 -9.41 -33.28
N LEU A 77 -21.05 -10.47 -32.48
CA LEU A 77 -21.64 -11.78 -32.76
C LEU A 77 -23.17 -11.74 -32.68
N VAL A 78 -23.76 -10.97 -31.76
CA VAL A 78 -25.22 -10.77 -31.69
C VAL A 78 -25.73 -10.07 -32.94
N VAL A 79 -25.06 -8.98 -33.37
CA VAL A 79 -25.46 -8.23 -34.58
C VAL A 79 -25.32 -9.08 -35.84
N ALA A 80 -24.30 -9.95 -35.90
CA ALA A 80 -24.11 -10.91 -36.97
C ALA A 80 -25.09 -12.10 -36.92
N TRP A 81 -25.98 -12.17 -35.93
CA TRP A 81 -26.87 -13.30 -35.66
C TRP A 81 -26.14 -14.63 -35.40
N LEU A 82 -24.85 -14.55 -35.07
CA LEU A 82 -23.99 -15.68 -34.72
C LEU A 82 -24.06 -16.02 -33.22
N LEU A 83 -24.63 -15.12 -32.43
CA LEU A 83 -24.92 -15.32 -31.01
C LEU A 83 -26.38 -14.97 -30.74
N ALA A 84 -27.12 -15.89 -30.10
CA ALA A 84 -28.49 -15.64 -29.73
C ALA A 84 -28.58 -14.43 -28.77
N PRO A 85 -29.46 -13.44 -29.03
CA PRO A 85 -29.62 -12.29 -28.15
C PRO A 85 -29.97 -12.68 -26.71
N SER A 86 -30.79 -13.72 -26.53
CA SER A 86 -31.14 -14.27 -25.20
C SER A 86 -29.93 -14.78 -24.45
N TYR A 87 -29.05 -15.55 -25.10
CA TYR A 87 -27.80 -16.04 -24.48
C TYR A 87 -26.88 -14.90 -24.06
N SER A 88 -26.81 -13.82 -24.86
CA SER A 88 -26.04 -12.64 -24.48
C SER A 88 -26.62 -11.95 -23.24
N GLN A 89 -27.94 -11.78 -23.18
CA GLN A 89 -28.60 -11.10 -22.05
C GLN A 89 -28.66 -11.93 -20.77
N GLU A 90 -28.84 -13.25 -20.88
CA GLU A 90 -29.06 -14.13 -19.73
C GLU A 90 -27.76 -14.69 -19.16
N ILE A 91 -26.70 -14.81 -19.97
CA ILE A 91 -25.44 -15.46 -19.56
C ILE A 91 -24.25 -14.50 -19.67
N VAL A 92 -24.00 -13.95 -20.85
CA VAL A 92 -22.76 -13.20 -21.12
C VAL A 92 -22.73 -11.88 -20.35
N LEU A 93 -23.78 -11.05 -20.45
CA LEU A 93 -23.84 -9.77 -19.75
C LEU A 93 -23.84 -9.91 -18.22
N PRO A 94 -24.60 -10.84 -17.61
CA PRO A 94 -24.53 -11.07 -16.17
C PRO A 94 -23.13 -11.48 -15.69
N THR A 95 -22.48 -12.41 -16.41
CA THR A 95 -21.11 -12.86 -16.06
C THR A 95 -20.10 -11.71 -16.14
N ILE A 96 -20.21 -10.87 -17.18
CA ILE A 96 -19.38 -9.66 -17.33
C ILE A 96 -19.61 -8.69 -16.17
N ARG A 97 -20.86 -8.45 -15.80
CA ARG A 97 -21.21 -7.55 -14.68
C ARG A 97 -20.62 -8.06 -13.36
N GLU A 98 -20.80 -9.34 -13.04
CA GLU A 98 -20.24 -9.95 -11.83
C GLU A 98 -18.70 -9.84 -11.79
N THR A 99 -18.05 -10.07 -12.94
CA THR A 99 -16.60 -9.91 -13.07
C THR A 99 -16.17 -8.46 -12.82
N GLN A 100 -16.91 -7.51 -13.39
CA GLN A 100 -16.63 -6.08 -13.23
C GLN A 100 -16.88 -5.58 -11.80
N GLU A 101 -17.92 -6.09 -11.14
CA GLU A 101 -18.20 -5.81 -9.72
C GLU A 101 -17.07 -6.35 -8.82
N THR A 102 -16.60 -7.56 -9.09
CA THR A 102 -15.48 -8.17 -8.37
C THR A 102 -14.21 -7.32 -8.52
N MET A 103 -13.87 -6.92 -9.74
CA MET A 103 -12.75 -6.01 -9.98
C MET A 103 -12.90 -4.66 -9.26
N ASN A 104 -14.09 -4.08 -9.28
CA ASN A 104 -14.36 -2.81 -8.58
C ASN A 104 -14.30 -2.94 -7.06
N ARG A 105 -14.62 -4.11 -6.49
CA ARG A 105 -14.41 -4.39 -5.07
C ARG A 105 -12.92 -4.45 -4.73
N ILE A 106 -12.13 -5.20 -5.51
CA ILE A 106 -10.68 -5.30 -5.31
C ILE A 106 -10.04 -3.89 -5.37
N LYS A 107 -10.43 -3.07 -6.34
CA LYS A 107 -9.92 -1.69 -6.45
C LYS A 107 -10.25 -0.85 -5.21
N ARG A 108 -11.50 -0.92 -4.72
CA ARG A 108 -11.92 -0.20 -3.50
C ARG A 108 -11.18 -0.69 -2.26
N ASP A 109 -10.99 -1.99 -2.12
CA ASP A 109 -10.27 -2.56 -0.98
C ASP A 109 -8.79 -2.11 -0.97
N LEU A 110 -8.15 -2.06 -2.14
CA LEU A 110 -6.80 -1.51 -2.30
C LEU A 110 -6.72 -0.01 -1.96
N GLU A 111 -7.71 0.78 -2.36
CA GLU A 111 -7.81 2.21 -2.00
C GLU A 111 -8.00 2.38 -0.48
N LEU A 112 -8.86 1.56 0.15
CA LEU A 112 -9.10 1.60 1.59
C LEU A 112 -7.85 1.23 2.40
N ILE A 113 -7.11 0.20 1.98
CA ILE A 113 -5.83 -0.18 2.61
C ILE A 113 -4.84 0.99 2.51
N THR A 114 -4.73 1.62 1.34
CA THR A 114 -3.87 2.79 1.12
C THR A 114 -4.24 3.93 2.07
N LEU A 115 -5.53 4.26 2.18
CA LEU A 115 -6.02 5.32 3.08
C LEU A 115 -5.73 5.01 4.56
N LYS A 116 -5.88 3.75 5.00
CA LYS A 116 -5.52 3.32 6.36
C LYS A 116 -4.02 3.45 6.62
N CYS A 117 -3.19 3.08 5.67
CA CYS A 117 -1.73 3.24 5.75
C CYS A 117 -1.30 4.71 5.81
N ILE A 118 -2.01 5.61 5.12
CA ILE A 118 -1.73 7.06 5.15
C ILE A 118 -2.24 7.69 6.47
N LYS A 119 -3.45 7.36 6.94
CA LYS A 119 -4.00 7.90 8.20
C LYS A 119 -3.21 7.50 9.45
N ASN A 120 -2.65 6.30 9.47
CA ASN A 120 -1.73 5.89 10.55
C ASN A 120 -0.41 6.67 10.57
N LYS A 121 -0.10 7.49 9.54
CA LYS A 121 1.05 8.41 9.54
C LYS A 121 0.76 9.75 10.22
N THR A 122 -0.48 10.07 10.55
CA THR A 122 -0.87 11.36 11.15
C THR A 122 -1.07 11.29 12.68
N LEU A 123 -0.89 10.13 13.28
CA LEU A 123 -0.96 9.90 14.72
C LEU A 123 0.39 9.40 15.23
N LYS A 124 1.38 10.29 15.31
CA LYS A 124 2.51 10.23 16.23
C LYS A 124 3.16 11.60 16.31
#